data_AF-A0A428JZG7-F1
#
_entry.id   AF-A0A428JZG7-F1
#
_cell.length_a   1.000
_cell.length_b   1.000
_cell.length_c   1.000
_cell.angle_alpha   90.00
_cell.angle_beta   90.00
_cell.angle_gamma   90.00
#
_symmetry.space_group_name_H-M   'P 1'
#
loop_
_entity.id
_entity.type
_entity.pdbx_description
1 polymer ?
#
loop_
_entity_poly.entity_id
_entity_poly.type
_entity_poly.pdbx_seq_one_letter_code
_entity_poly.pdbx_strand_id
1 'polypeptide(L)'
;MPVSILSFQRILCLAVVAVAAACHKPVPEPDAVPLPAELKAYTLFEPGTHWIYRDSATQRLDSVWVVSTEKEILRMGSGGTSDRVALKYEAFTVRTNSLIGGNFYYTILRECGLPYRENQSTKGPCWVLERGRYLPNSTADEGSELVFPYRIDKDKPTFLVAYAAVMYPYWYSQPVVLNGTSYAGLLQVKLTADASEDGWPTHYYWVPGQGVVLRRINRNGRWQTWQLVRSHIVQ
;
A
#
# COMPACT_ATOMS: atom_id res chain seq x y z
N MET A 1 -30.53 7.74 -69.51
CA MET A 1 -30.98 8.41 -68.28
C MET A 1 -29.76 9.06 -67.64
N PRO A 2 -29.66 10.40 -67.64
CA PRO A 2 -28.49 11.09 -67.11
C PRO A 2 -28.51 11.01 -65.58
N VAL A 3 -27.53 10.31 -65.01
CA VAL A 3 -27.31 10.32 -63.56
C VAL A 3 -26.76 11.70 -63.20
N SER A 4 -27.56 12.47 -62.48
CA SER A 4 -27.29 13.85 -62.10
C SER A 4 -25.97 13.95 -61.31
N ILE A 5 -24.96 14.59 -61.89
CA ILE A 5 -23.63 14.84 -61.30
C ILE A 5 -23.73 15.49 -59.90
N LEU A 6 -24.82 16.22 -59.64
CA LEU A 6 -25.16 16.83 -58.35
C LEU A 6 -25.37 15.83 -57.20
N SER A 7 -25.76 14.58 -57.48
CA SER A 7 -26.02 13.57 -56.44
C SER A 7 -24.73 12.96 -55.87
N PHE A 8 -23.71 12.78 -56.72
CA PHE A 8 -22.40 12.25 -56.29
C PHE A 8 -21.62 13.24 -55.41
N GLN A 9 -21.75 14.54 -55.69
CA GLN A 9 -21.07 15.59 -54.94
C GLN A 9 -21.59 15.71 -53.50
N ARG A 10 -22.89 15.47 -53.27
CA ARG A 10 -23.51 15.51 -51.93
C ARG A 10 -23.09 14.30 -51.08
N ILE A 11 -22.97 13.12 -51.67
CA ILE A 11 -22.53 11.89 -50.98
C ILE A 11 -21.06 12.03 -50.55
N LEU A 12 -20.21 12.59 -51.41
CA LEU A 12 -18.79 12.81 -51.10
C LEU A 12 -18.61 13.81 -49.94
N CYS A 13 -19.36 14.91 -49.93
CA CYS A 13 -19.30 15.87 -48.82
C CYS A 13 -19.77 15.27 -47.49
N LEU A 14 -20.81 14.43 -47.48
CA LEU A 14 -21.28 13.76 -46.25
C LEU A 14 -20.25 12.75 -45.71
N ALA A 15 -19.59 12.01 -46.60
CA ALA A 15 -18.53 11.07 -46.21
C ALA A 15 -17.32 11.79 -45.59
N VAL A 16 -16.91 12.94 -46.14
CA VAL A 16 -15.80 13.74 -45.60
C VAL A 16 -16.13 14.33 -44.22
N VAL A 17 -17.37 14.78 -44.00
CA VAL A 17 -17.81 15.29 -42.68
C VAL A 17 -17.89 14.16 -41.64
N ALA A 18 -18.34 12.95 -42.04
CA ALA A 18 -18.38 11.79 -41.14
C ALA A 18 -16.98 11.31 -40.72
N VAL A 19 -15.99 11.34 -41.63
CA VAL A 19 -14.59 10.98 -41.32
C VAL A 19 -13.93 12.04 -40.43
N ALA A 20 -14.27 13.33 -40.59
CA ALA A 20 -13.75 14.40 -39.73
C ALA A 20 -14.35 14.37 -38.31
N ALA A 21 -15.61 13.96 -38.15
CA ALA A 21 -16.28 13.86 -36.85
C ALA A 21 -15.81 12.64 -36.01
N ALA A 22 -15.29 11.60 -36.65
CA ALA A 22 -14.83 10.37 -35.98
C ALA A 22 -13.39 10.47 -35.40
N CYS A 23 -12.64 11.54 -35.71
CA CYS A 23 -11.28 11.75 -35.21
C CYS A 23 -11.26 12.39 -33.81
N HIS A 24 -11.89 11.75 -32.82
CA HIS A 24 -11.59 12.07 -31.43
C HIS A 24 -10.21 11.48 -31.10
N LYS A 25 -9.19 12.36 -31.00
CA LYS A 25 -7.89 11.94 -30.47
C LYS A 25 -8.13 11.39 -29.06
N PRO A 26 -7.72 10.13 -28.77
CA PRO A 26 -7.82 9.63 -27.42
C PRO A 26 -7.02 10.56 -26.50
N VAL A 27 -7.63 10.96 -25.39
CA VAL A 27 -6.91 11.70 -24.36
C VAL A 27 -5.80 10.78 -23.86
N PRO A 28 -4.52 11.22 -23.86
CA PRO A 28 -3.43 10.37 -23.38
C PRO A 28 -3.70 10.01 -21.92
N GLU A 29 -3.53 8.73 -21.59
CA GLU A 29 -3.64 8.28 -20.21
C GLU A 29 -2.54 8.95 -19.36
N PRO A 30 -2.81 9.29 -18.09
CA PRO A 30 -1.79 9.86 -17.21
C PRO A 30 -0.68 8.84 -16.95
N ASP A 31 0.52 9.36 -16.69
CA ASP A 31 1.65 8.55 -16.24
C ASP A 31 1.38 7.95 -14.85
N ALA A 32 1.94 6.77 -14.61
CA ALA A 32 1.84 6.12 -13.32
C ALA A 32 2.68 6.88 -12.28
N VAL A 33 2.06 7.23 -11.15
CA VAL A 33 2.79 7.81 -10.02
C VAL A 33 3.54 6.69 -9.30
N PRO A 34 4.88 6.75 -9.23
CA PRO A 34 5.66 5.73 -8.55
C PRO A 34 5.47 5.84 -7.04
N LEU A 35 5.64 4.71 -6.35
CA LEU A 35 5.66 4.72 -4.90
C LEU A 35 6.97 5.35 -4.39
N PRO A 36 6.91 6.26 -3.38
CA PRO A 36 8.08 6.81 -2.70
C PRO A 36 9.10 5.74 -2.27
N ALA A 37 10.39 6.03 -2.45
CA ALA A 37 11.47 5.09 -2.13
C ALA A 37 11.52 4.76 -0.62
N GLU A 38 11.19 5.75 0.22
CA GLU A 38 11.13 5.61 1.66
C GLU A 38 10.08 4.58 2.07
N LEU A 39 8.92 4.57 1.40
CA LEU A 39 7.87 3.57 1.62
C LEU A 39 8.33 2.17 1.23
N LYS A 40 8.95 2.05 0.05
CA LYS A 40 9.53 0.78 -0.43
C LYS A 40 10.52 0.23 0.59
N ALA A 41 11.38 1.08 1.16
CA ALA A 41 12.39 0.65 2.12
C ALA A 41 11.82 -0.01 3.39
N TYR A 42 10.57 0.29 3.78
CA TYR A 42 9.94 -0.32 4.96
C TYR A 42 9.23 -1.64 4.69
N THR A 43 8.87 -1.92 3.43
CA THR A 43 7.78 -2.85 3.12
C THR A 43 7.99 -3.69 1.87
N LEU A 44 8.73 -3.19 0.88
CA LEU A 44 9.06 -3.93 -0.32
C LEU A 44 10.27 -4.83 -0.04
N PHE A 45 9.99 -6.11 0.11
CA PHE A 45 10.96 -7.18 0.30
C PHE A 45 10.69 -8.25 -0.74
N GLU A 46 11.74 -8.87 -1.28
CA GLU A 46 11.62 -9.92 -2.30
C GLU A 46 11.62 -11.32 -1.67
N PRO A 47 11.12 -12.34 -2.39
CA PRO A 47 11.24 -13.74 -1.99
C PRO A 47 12.68 -14.12 -1.64
N GLY A 48 12.83 -14.90 -0.56
CA GLY A 48 14.12 -15.18 0.07
C GLY A 48 14.36 -14.36 1.33
N THR A 49 13.70 -13.20 1.46
CA THR A 49 13.69 -12.45 2.72
C THR A 49 13.02 -13.24 3.84
N HIS A 50 13.66 -13.27 5.00
CA HIS A 50 13.08 -13.84 6.21
C HIS A 50 13.57 -13.16 7.49
N TRP A 51 12.74 -13.28 8.53
CA TRP A 51 12.94 -12.77 9.86
C TRP A 51 12.70 -13.87 10.88
N ILE A 52 13.52 -13.90 11.93
CA ILE A 52 13.33 -14.77 13.09
C ILE A 52 13.10 -13.88 14.30
N TYR A 53 11.89 -13.97 14.85
CA TYR A 53 11.47 -13.26 16.04
C TYR A 53 11.52 -14.16 17.25
N ARG A 54 11.74 -13.57 18.42
CA ARG A 54 11.62 -14.23 19.72
C ARG A 54 10.60 -13.51 20.58
N ASP A 55 9.66 -14.26 21.13
CA ASP A 55 8.76 -13.77 22.17
C ASP A 55 9.53 -13.65 23.49
N SER A 56 9.60 -12.44 24.05
CA SER A 56 10.29 -12.17 25.32
C SER A 56 9.69 -12.94 26.49
N ALA A 57 8.38 -13.19 26.48
CA ALA A 57 7.68 -13.84 27.59
C ALA A 57 7.87 -15.36 27.57
N THR A 58 7.75 -15.99 26.41
CA THR A 58 7.79 -17.45 26.26
C THR A 58 9.11 -18.00 25.74
N GLN A 59 10.01 -17.12 25.29
CA GLN A 59 11.26 -17.46 24.57
C GLN A 59 11.03 -18.24 23.26
N ARG A 60 9.77 -18.39 22.81
CA ARG A 60 9.41 -19.08 21.58
C ARG A 60 9.91 -18.29 20.37
N LEU A 61 10.41 -19.00 19.37
CA LEU A 61 10.82 -18.42 18.10
C LEU A 61 9.68 -18.50 17.09
N ASP A 62 9.51 -17.43 16.32
CA ASP A 62 8.69 -17.40 15.11
C ASP A 62 9.58 -17.09 13.91
N SER A 63 9.40 -17.80 12.81
CA SER A 63 10.05 -17.47 11.54
C SER A 63 9.00 -16.92 10.60
N VAL A 64 9.27 -15.75 10.03
CA VAL A 64 8.41 -15.09 9.04
C VAL A 64 9.22 -14.93 7.75
N TRP A 65 8.66 -15.26 6.60
CA TRP A 65 9.38 -15.14 5.32
C TRP A 65 8.47 -14.66 4.20
N VAL A 66 9.07 -14.00 3.21
CA VAL A 66 8.39 -13.56 2.00
C VAL A 66 8.22 -14.74 1.04
N VAL A 67 6.99 -14.94 0.61
CA VAL A 67 6.58 -15.98 -0.34
C VAL A 67 6.53 -15.42 -1.76
N SER A 68 5.89 -14.26 -1.93
CA SER A 68 5.79 -13.58 -3.21
C SER A 68 5.74 -12.08 -3.02
N THR A 69 6.15 -11.38 -4.07
CA THR A 69 6.07 -9.93 -4.18
C THR A 69 5.52 -9.62 -5.55
N GLU A 70 4.35 -9.01 -5.59
CA GLU A 70 3.64 -8.63 -6.80
C GLU A 70 3.62 -7.12 -6.88
N LYS A 71 4.00 -6.57 -8.04
CA LYS A 71 3.96 -5.14 -8.30
C LYS A 71 3.02 -4.88 -9.45
N GLU A 72 2.09 -3.97 -9.24
CA GLU A 72 1.03 -3.66 -10.18
C GLU A 72 0.94 -2.15 -10.42
N ILE A 73 0.42 -1.78 -11.59
CA ILE A 73 -0.01 -0.41 -11.85
C ILE A 73 -1.53 -0.40 -11.82
N LEU A 74 -2.09 0.12 -10.73
CA LEU A 74 -3.53 0.26 -10.60
C LEU A 74 -4.02 1.45 -11.42
N ARG A 75 -5.12 1.22 -12.16
CA ARG A 75 -5.81 2.23 -12.95
C ARG A 75 -7.12 2.53 -12.27
N MET A 76 -7.37 3.81 -11.99
CA MET A 76 -8.61 4.24 -11.39
C MET A 76 -9.37 5.20 -12.32
N GLY A 77 -10.63 4.87 -12.58
CA GLY A 77 -11.51 5.69 -13.42
C GLY A 77 -11.92 6.99 -12.73
N SER A 78 -12.21 8.03 -13.52
CA SER A 78 -12.95 9.20 -13.05
C SER A 78 -14.40 8.77 -12.83
N GLY A 79 -14.82 8.51 -11.58
CA GLY A 79 -16.17 8.05 -11.24
C GLY A 79 -17.27 8.62 -12.15
N GLY A 80 -17.91 7.75 -12.92
CA GLY A 80 -18.80 8.08 -14.05
C GLY A 80 -18.69 7.01 -15.14
N THR A 81 -19.64 6.97 -16.10
CA THR A 81 -19.65 6.00 -17.21
C THR A 81 -18.55 6.21 -18.26
N SER A 82 -17.57 7.09 -18.00
CA SER A 82 -16.49 7.35 -18.95
C SER A 82 -15.30 6.41 -18.71
N ASP A 83 -14.81 5.77 -19.77
CA ASP A 83 -13.57 4.95 -19.79
C ASP A 83 -12.28 5.75 -19.52
N ARG A 84 -12.38 6.97 -18.97
CA ARG A 84 -11.24 7.84 -18.70
C ARG A 84 -10.57 7.43 -17.40
N VAL A 85 -9.32 6.96 -17.52
CA VAL A 85 -8.41 6.75 -16.38
C VAL A 85 -8.04 8.11 -15.77
N ALA A 86 -8.55 8.39 -14.58
CA ALA A 86 -8.22 9.61 -13.83
C ALA A 86 -6.85 9.50 -13.17
N LEU A 87 -6.48 8.30 -12.72
CA LEU A 87 -5.28 8.09 -11.94
C LEU A 87 -4.63 6.74 -12.28
N LYS A 88 -3.30 6.76 -12.38
CA LYS A 88 -2.47 5.56 -12.36
C LYS A 88 -1.46 5.66 -11.24
N TYR A 89 -1.27 4.57 -10.49
CA TYR A 89 -0.27 4.53 -9.44
C TYR A 89 0.28 3.12 -9.25
N GLU A 90 1.53 3.07 -8.79
CA GLU A 90 2.19 1.82 -8.39
C GLU A 90 1.58 1.31 -7.08
N ALA A 91 1.17 0.05 -7.07
CA ALA A 91 0.83 -0.70 -5.88
C ALA A 91 1.71 -1.96 -5.83
N PHE A 92 1.88 -2.53 -4.65
CA PHE A 92 2.51 -3.83 -4.54
C PHE A 92 1.92 -4.59 -3.36
N THR A 93 1.98 -5.91 -3.47
CA THR A 93 1.51 -6.87 -2.49
C THR A 93 2.68 -7.78 -2.12
N VAL A 94 3.05 -7.81 -0.84
CA VAL A 94 4.02 -8.77 -0.29
C VAL A 94 3.24 -9.82 0.48
N ARG A 95 3.32 -11.09 0.05
CA ARG A 95 2.76 -12.22 0.78
C ARG A 95 3.85 -12.83 1.65
N THR A 96 3.54 -13.03 2.93
CA THR A 96 4.42 -13.66 3.91
C THR A 96 3.76 -14.86 4.56
N ASN A 97 4.60 -15.79 5.02
CA ASN A 97 4.18 -16.87 5.91
C ASN A 97 4.91 -16.74 7.23
N SER A 98 4.24 -17.17 8.30
CA SER A 98 4.76 -17.25 9.65
C SER A 98 4.50 -18.65 10.21
N LEU A 99 5.48 -19.22 10.94
CA LEU A 99 5.33 -20.52 11.61
C LEU A 99 4.23 -20.50 12.68
N ILE A 100 3.98 -19.34 13.29
CA ILE A 100 3.06 -19.20 14.43
C ILE A 100 1.86 -18.34 14.08
N GLY A 101 2.09 -17.24 13.36
CA GLY A 101 1.09 -16.24 13.01
C GLY A 101 0.23 -16.62 11.80
N GLY A 102 0.66 -17.59 10.98
CA GLY A 102 -0.03 -17.94 9.74
C GLY A 102 0.40 -17.05 8.56
N ASN A 103 -0.50 -16.89 7.60
CA ASN A 103 -0.18 -16.31 6.30
C ASN A 103 -0.78 -14.92 6.18
N PHE A 104 0.04 -13.94 5.80
CA PHE A 104 -0.35 -12.54 5.72
C PHE A 104 0.03 -11.95 4.38
N TYR A 105 -0.76 -11.02 3.89
CA TYR A 105 -0.35 -10.15 2.80
C TYR A 105 -0.25 -8.72 3.30
N TYR A 106 0.60 -7.94 2.64
CA TYR A 106 0.86 -6.54 2.91
C TYR A 106 0.70 -5.79 1.59
N THR A 107 -0.28 -4.90 1.48
CA THR A 107 -0.54 -4.17 0.24
C THR A 107 -0.40 -2.69 0.46
N ILE A 108 0.35 -1.99 -0.39
CA ILE A 108 0.37 -0.51 -0.36
C ILE A 108 -0.50 0.04 -1.48
N LEU A 109 -1.47 0.87 -1.09
CA LEU A 109 -2.45 1.50 -1.96
C LEU A 109 -2.42 3.02 -1.78
N ARG A 110 -2.81 3.76 -2.81
CA ARG A 110 -2.96 5.21 -2.73
C ARG A 110 -4.41 5.57 -2.40
N GLU A 111 -4.64 6.31 -1.32
CA GLU A 111 -5.99 6.74 -0.91
C GLU A 111 -6.34 8.20 -1.27
N CYS A 112 -5.36 9.08 -1.52
CA CYS A 112 -5.62 10.51 -1.73
C CYS A 112 -5.42 10.93 -3.19
N GLY A 113 -6.25 11.90 -3.61
CA GLY A 113 -6.43 12.28 -5.01
C GLY A 113 -7.59 11.56 -5.69
N LEU A 114 -8.43 10.86 -4.94
CA LEU A 114 -9.72 10.38 -5.43
C LEU A 114 -10.62 11.59 -5.72
N PRO A 115 -11.26 11.68 -6.90
CA PRO A 115 -12.08 12.83 -7.29
C PRO A 115 -13.27 13.09 -6.35
N TYR A 116 -13.59 12.16 -5.45
CA TYR A 116 -14.72 12.26 -4.53
C TYR A 116 -14.51 13.25 -3.36
N ARG A 117 -13.31 13.83 -3.17
CA ARG A 117 -13.02 14.80 -2.08
C ARG A 117 -12.26 16.04 -2.53
N GLU A 118 -12.53 16.56 -3.73
CA GLU A 118 -11.87 17.75 -4.29
C GLU A 118 -12.03 19.06 -3.47
N ASN A 119 -12.97 19.12 -2.53
CA ASN A 119 -13.15 20.31 -1.67
C ASN A 119 -12.21 20.36 -0.44
N GLN A 120 -11.35 19.37 -0.22
CA GLN A 120 -10.38 19.42 0.88
C GLN A 120 -8.99 19.73 0.34
N SER A 121 -8.35 20.75 0.91
CA SER A 121 -7.03 21.31 0.60
C SER A 121 -5.85 20.35 0.78
N THR A 122 -6.09 19.04 0.83
CA THR A 122 -5.11 18.00 1.11
C THR A 122 -4.39 17.61 -0.18
N LYS A 123 -3.55 18.52 -0.68
CA LYS A 123 -2.76 18.39 -1.92
C LYS A 123 -1.54 17.46 -1.78
N GLY A 124 -1.75 16.19 -1.49
CA GLY A 124 -0.66 15.21 -1.43
C GLY A 124 -1.11 13.77 -1.67
N PRO A 125 -0.25 12.91 -2.26
CA PRO A 125 -0.53 11.48 -2.31
C PRO A 125 -0.49 10.91 -0.88
N CYS A 126 -1.58 10.28 -0.43
CA CYS A 126 -1.55 9.46 0.78
C CYS A 126 -1.49 8.00 0.37
N TRP A 127 -0.67 7.25 1.08
CA TRP A 127 -0.36 5.87 0.82
C TRP A 127 -0.69 5.07 2.07
N VAL A 128 -1.59 4.12 1.94
CA VAL A 128 -2.01 3.26 3.02
C VAL A 128 -1.38 1.90 2.81
N LEU A 129 -0.77 1.37 3.87
CA LEU A 129 -0.37 -0.01 3.91
C LEU A 129 -1.47 -0.81 4.61
N GLU A 130 -2.04 -1.76 3.90
CA GLU A 130 -2.99 -2.73 4.40
C GLU A 130 -2.23 -4.00 4.76
N ARG A 131 -2.71 -4.72 5.77
CA ARG A 131 -2.33 -6.11 5.96
C ARG A 131 -3.61 -6.92 6.14
N GLY A 132 -3.65 -8.09 5.54
CA GLY A 132 -4.74 -9.03 5.72
C GLY A 132 -4.20 -10.45 5.85
N ARG A 133 -5.12 -11.39 6.07
CA ARG A 133 -4.80 -12.81 6.06
C ARG A 133 -5.08 -13.36 4.67
N TYR A 134 -4.31 -14.33 4.22
CA TYR A 134 -4.66 -15.07 3.02
C TYR A 134 -4.64 -16.57 3.30
N LEU A 135 -5.58 -17.28 2.69
CA LEU A 135 -5.60 -18.72 2.77
C LEU A 135 -4.66 -19.29 1.71
N PRO A 136 -3.67 -20.12 2.08
CA PRO A 136 -2.86 -20.81 1.10
C PRO A 136 -3.80 -21.73 0.31
N ASN A 137 -3.83 -21.58 -1.02
CA ASN A 137 -4.73 -22.25 -1.98
C ASN A 137 -6.13 -21.62 -2.16
N SER A 138 -6.38 -20.43 -1.63
CA SER A 138 -7.52 -19.61 -2.02
C SER A 138 -7.05 -18.49 -2.94
N THR A 139 -7.82 -18.21 -4.00
CA THR A 139 -7.67 -16.96 -4.76
C THR A 139 -8.33 -15.78 -4.06
N ALA A 140 -9.07 -16.02 -2.97
CA ALA A 140 -9.68 -15.01 -2.14
C ALA A 140 -8.80 -14.74 -0.91
N ASP A 141 -8.40 -13.49 -0.74
CA ASP A 141 -7.79 -12.99 0.47
C ASP A 141 -8.89 -12.70 1.52
N GLU A 142 -8.63 -13.02 2.79
CA GLU A 142 -9.60 -12.87 3.88
C GLU A 142 -9.42 -11.53 4.57
N GLY A 143 -10.34 -10.59 4.34
CA GLY A 143 -10.44 -9.34 5.08
C GLY A 143 -9.22 -8.42 4.91
N SER A 144 -9.41 -7.25 4.33
CA SER A 144 -8.39 -6.19 4.40
C SER A 144 -8.49 -5.48 5.74
N GLU A 145 -7.41 -5.47 6.50
CA GLU A 145 -7.29 -4.64 7.69
C GLU A 145 -6.30 -3.51 7.42
N LEU A 146 -6.72 -2.28 7.73
CA LEU A 146 -5.85 -1.12 7.66
C LEU A 146 -4.84 -1.21 8.80
N VAL A 147 -3.67 -1.77 8.53
CA VAL A 147 -2.60 -1.85 9.52
C VAL A 147 -1.80 -0.55 9.56
N PHE A 148 -1.82 0.21 8.46
CA PHE A 148 -1.04 1.43 8.26
C PHE A 148 -1.75 2.49 7.41
N PRO A 149 -2.84 3.10 7.92
CA PRO A 149 -3.40 4.29 7.29
C PRO A 149 -2.55 5.51 7.68
N TYR A 150 -1.49 5.80 6.91
CA TYR A 150 -0.78 7.09 7.05
C TYR A 150 -0.82 7.89 5.78
N ARG A 151 -0.86 9.20 5.94
CA ARG A 151 -0.74 10.13 4.83
C ARG A 151 0.68 10.67 4.81
N ILE A 152 1.39 10.56 3.69
CA ILE A 152 2.65 11.28 3.50
C ILE A 152 2.30 12.60 2.80
N ASP A 153 2.19 13.68 3.56
CA ASP A 153 2.04 15.02 3.00
C ASP A 153 3.37 15.57 2.54
N LYS A 154 3.69 15.36 1.25
CA LYS A 154 4.81 15.90 0.46
C LYS A 154 6.22 15.67 1.04
N ASP A 155 6.43 15.88 2.34
CA ASP A 155 7.65 15.64 3.11
C ASP A 155 7.36 15.38 4.61
N LYS A 156 6.08 15.25 5.01
CA LYS A 156 5.66 15.10 6.41
C LYS A 156 4.56 14.03 6.56
N PRO A 157 4.77 13.01 7.37
CA PRO A 157 3.72 12.07 7.72
C PRO A 157 2.63 12.77 8.55
N THR A 158 1.37 12.66 8.13
CA THR A 158 0.19 13.19 8.82
C THR A 158 -0.82 12.08 9.13
N PHE A 159 -1.60 12.32 10.18
CA PHE A 159 -2.56 11.38 10.75
C PHE A 159 -3.86 11.37 9.96
N LEU A 160 -4.40 10.19 9.65
CA LEU A 160 -5.77 10.04 9.18
C LEU A 160 -6.69 9.81 10.39
N VAL A 161 -7.48 10.82 10.73
CA VAL A 161 -8.34 10.84 11.94
C VAL A 161 -9.62 9.97 11.78
N ALA A 162 -9.87 9.39 10.61
CA ALA A 162 -11.20 8.89 10.23
C ALA A 162 -11.49 7.40 10.53
N TYR A 163 -10.51 6.59 10.93
CA TYR A 163 -10.70 5.15 11.15
C TYR A 163 -10.32 4.75 12.58
N ALA A 164 -11.07 3.80 13.16
CA ALA A 164 -11.07 3.45 14.59
C ALA A 164 -9.73 2.97 15.19
N ALA A 165 -8.69 2.77 14.38
CA ALA A 165 -7.33 2.59 14.83
C ALA A 165 -6.60 3.94 14.80
N VAL A 166 -6.50 4.62 15.95
CA VAL A 166 -5.69 5.84 16.02
C VAL A 166 -4.22 5.42 16.00
N MET A 167 -3.58 5.67 14.87
CA MET A 167 -2.18 5.36 14.65
C MET A 167 -1.30 6.57 15.00
N TYR A 168 -0.24 6.36 15.78
CA TYR A 168 0.72 7.39 16.16
C TYR A 168 2.13 7.03 15.71
N PRO A 169 2.57 7.53 14.54
CA PRO A 169 3.93 7.32 14.09
C PRO A 169 4.88 8.31 14.78
N TYR A 170 6.09 7.85 15.08
CA TYR A 170 7.13 8.61 15.74
C TYR A 170 8.49 8.20 15.19
N TRP A 171 9.18 9.15 14.54
CA TRP A 171 10.53 8.97 14.02
C TRP A 171 11.55 9.37 15.08
N TYR A 172 12.46 8.45 15.38
CA TYR A 172 13.58 8.76 16.25
C TYR A 172 14.66 9.50 15.46
N SER A 173 15.04 10.68 15.94
CA SER A 173 16.10 11.49 15.34
C SER A 173 17.51 10.99 15.68
N GLN A 174 17.62 10.12 16.69
CA GLN A 174 18.87 9.53 17.15
C GLN A 174 18.77 8.00 17.11
N PRO A 175 19.89 7.29 16.95
CA PRO A 175 19.90 5.83 17.03
C PRO A 175 19.29 5.32 18.34
N VAL A 176 18.46 4.30 18.26
CA VAL A 176 17.80 3.66 19.41
C VAL A 176 18.42 2.30 19.64
N VAL A 177 18.87 2.04 20.86
CA VAL A 177 19.38 0.72 21.25
C VAL A 177 18.22 -0.15 21.71
N LEU A 178 17.93 -1.22 20.97
CA LEU A 178 16.97 -2.26 21.34
C LEU A 178 17.72 -3.58 21.51
N ASN A 179 17.69 -4.11 22.75
CA ASN A 179 18.37 -5.36 23.12
C ASN A 179 19.84 -5.43 22.67
N GLY A 180 20.60 -4.36 22.96
CA GLY A 180 22.02 -4.27 22.63
C GLY A 180 22.34 -3.99 21.16
N THR A 181 21.34 -3.91 20.28
CA THR A 181 21.53 -3.52 18.86
C THR A 181 21.12 -2.07 18.67
N SER A 182 21.97 -1.26 18.05
CA SER A 182 21.69 0.14 17.72
C SER A 182 21.02 0.24 16.35
N TYR A 183 19.85 0.88 16.30
CA TYR A 183 19.07 1.08 15.08
C TYR A 183 18.95 2.57 14.76
N ALA A 184 19.47 2.99 13.60
CA ALA A 184 19.29 4.33 13.07
C ALA A 184 18.01 4.42 12.21
N GLY A 185 17.39 5.60 12.17
CA GLY A 185 16.19 5.83 11.34
C GLY A 185 14.96 5.03 11.81
N LEU A 186 14.89 4.70 13.09
CA LEU A 186 13.81 3.88 13.64
C LEU A 186 12.47 4.64 13.60
N LEU A 187 11.45 3.98 13.10
CA LEU A 187 10.06 4.44 13.11
C LEU A 187 9.28 3.60 14.14
N GLN A 188 8.77 4.24 15.20
CA GLN A 188 7.76 3.62 16.05
C GLN A 188 6.36 3.96 15.54
N VAL A 189 5.48 2.97 15.55
CA VAL A 189 4.08 3.12 15.17
C VAL A 189 3.25 2.54 16.29
N LYS A 190 2.42 3.36 16.93
CA LYS A 190 1.49 2.90 17.97
C LYS A 190 0.09 2.84 17.41
N LEU A 191 -0.60 1.71 17.58
CA LEU A 191 -1.98 1.51 17.21
C LEU A 191 -2.79 1.32 18.49
N THR A 192 -3.88 2.07 18.66
CA THR A 192 -4.79 1.88 19.81
C THR A 192 -5.62 0.62 19.70
N ALA A 193 -5.87 0.15 18.47
CA ALA A 193 -6.50 -1.12 18.17
C ALA A 193 -5.94 -1.65 16.85
N ASP A 194 -5.24 -2.78 16.87
CA ASP A 194 -4.71 -3.44 15.68
C ASP A 194 -5.57 -4.65 15.35
N ALA A 195 -6.37 -4.56 14.28
CA ALA A 195 -7.27 -5.63 13.88
C ALA A 195 -6.52 -6.94 13.58
N SER A 196 -5.27 -6.84 13.10
CA SER A 196 -4.45 -8.01 12.78
C SER A 196 -3.92 -8.74 14.02
N GLU A 197 -4.08 -8.10 15.17
CA GLU A 197 -3.84 -8.61 16.50
C GLU A 197 -5.14 -8.57 17.33
N ASP A 198 -6.27 -8.94 16.73
CA ASP A 198 -7.59 -9.07 17.38
C ASP A 198 -8.08 -7.78 18.09
N GLY A 199 -7.67 -6.61 17.57
CA GLY A 199 -7.99 -5.30 18.13
C GLY A 199 -7.11 -4.88 19.30
N TRP A 200 -6.08 -5.64 19.67
CA TRP A 200 -5.19 -5.29 20.78
C TRP A 200 -4.33 -4.05 20.43
N PRO A 201 -4.08 -3.15 21.40
CA PRO A 201 -3.13 -2.06 21.21
C PRO A 201 -1.74 -2.62 20.90
N THR A 202 -1.15 -2.16 19.79
CA THR A 202 0.09 -2.75 19.26
C THR A 202 1.08 -1.66 18.88
N HIS A 203 2.35 -1.87 19.21
CA HIS A 203 3.45 -1.01 18.81
C HIS A 203 4.40 -1.74 17.87
N TYR A 204 4.63 -1.19 16.68
CA TYR A 204 5.64 -1.65 15.74
C TYR A 204 6.85 -0.73 15.78
N TYR A 205 8.04 -1.30 15.63
CA TYR A 205 9.31 -0.59 15.52
C TYR A 205 9.97 -1.05 14.24
N TRP A 206 10.11 -0.13 13.30
CA TRP A 206 10.54 -0.38 11.94
C TRP A 206 11.87 0.27 11.64
N VAL A 207 12.67 -0.40 10.82
CA VAL A 207 13.95 0.13 10.33
C VAL A 207 13.97 -0.03 8.80
N PRO A 208 14.28 1.05 8.05
CA PRO A 208 14.44 0.97 6.60
C PRO A 208 15.42 -0.13 6.19
N GLY A 209 15.04 -0.95 5.22
CA GLY A 209 15.87 -2.06 4.74
C GLY A 209 15.99 -3.24 5.70
N GLN A 210 15.28 -3.24 6.83
CA GLN A 210 15.27 -4.37 7.76
C GLN A 210 13.87 -4.86 8.12
N GLY A 211 12.84 -4.03 7.97
CA GLY A 211 11.48 -4.39 8.36
C GLY A 211 11.29 -4.26 9.87
N VAL A 212 10.31 -4.99 10.42
CA VAL A 212 9.94 -4.86 11.85
C VAL A 212 11.07 -5.43 12.69
N VAL A 213 11.70 -4.62 13.54
CA VAL A 213 12.76 -5.07 14.45
C VAL A 213 12.22 -5.40 15.83
N LEU A 214 11.08 -4.82 16.21
CA LEU A 214 10.40 -5.08 17.47
C LEU A 214 8.89 -4.84 17.32
N ARG A 215 8.08 -5.71 17.91
CA ARG A 215 6.62 -5.61 17.97
C ARG A 215 6.15 -5.87 19.40
N ARG A 216 5.27 -5.01 19.93
CA ARG A 216 4.69 -5.16 21.27
C ARG A 216 3.18 -5.19 21.17
N ILE A 217 2.54 -6.18 21.77
CA ILE A 217 1.08 -6.35 21.76
C ILE A 217 0.60 -6.29 23.21
N ASN A 218 -0.33 -5.39 23.52
CA ASN A 218 -0.90 -5.26 24.86
C ASN A 218 -2.11 -6.17 25.01
N ARG A 219 -1.93 -7.38 25.56
CA ARG A 219 -3.00 -8.33 25.86
C ARG A 219 -3.38 -8.19 27.32
N ASN A 220 -4.58 -7.69 27.61
CA ASN A 220 -5.12 -7.54 28.97
C ASN A 220 -4.19 -6.78 29.93
N GLY A 221 -3.60 -5.67 29.47
CA GLY A 221 -2.69 -4.84 30.27
C GLY A 221 -1.25 -5.36 30.37
N ARG A 222 -0.93 -6.49 29.72
CA ARG A 222 0.42 -7.05 29.67
C ARG A 222 0.99 -6.95 28.27
N TRP A 223 2.21 -6.44 28.17
CA TRP A 223 2.92 -6.35 26.90
C TRP A 223 3.63 -7.67 26.58
N GLN A 224 3.18 -8.35 25.54
CA GLN A 224 3.95 -9.40 24.86
C GLN A 224 4.87 -8.74 23.84
N THR A 225 6.16 -9.07 23.85
CA THR A 225 7.15 -8.45 22.94
C THR A 225 7.76 -9.50 22.03
N TRP A 226 7.61 -9.31 20.73
CA TRP A 226 8.29 -10.06 19.69
C TRP A 226 9.47 -9.25 19.20
N GLN A 227 10.66 -9.80 19.30
CA GLN A 227 11.89 -9.10 18.98
C GLN A 227 12.64 -9.80 17.87
N LEU A 228 13.15 -9.05 16.90
CA LEU A 228 14.02 -9.60 15.86
C LEU A 228 15.32 -10.11 16.49
N VAL A 229 15.67 -11.34 16.15
CA VAL A 229 16.90 -12.01 16.57
C VAL A 229 17.85 -12.19 15.37
N ARG A 230 17.29 -12.48 14.21
CA ARG A 230 18.04 -12.68 12.97
C ARG A 230 17.16 -12.31 11.79
N SER A 231 17.77 -11.77 10.75
CA SER A 231 17.13 -11.56 9.45
C SER A 231 18.08 -11.88 8.31
N HIS A 232 17.50 -12.13 7.16
CA HIS A 232 18.13 -12.11 5.86
C HIS A 232 17.22 -11.31 4.94
N ILE A 233 17.75 -10.27 4.31
CA ILE A 233 16.94 -9.31 3.55
C ILE A 233 17.35 -9.33 2.08
N VAL A 234 16.36 -9.40 1.21
CA VAL A 234 16.46 -9.25 -0.25
C VAL A 234 15.50 -8.13 -0.65
N GLN A 235 15.97 -7.12 -1.39
CA GLN A 235 15.22 -5.93 -1.81
C GLN A 235 15.47 -5.58 -3.26
#